data_AF-A0A7X6KWR2-F1
#
_entry.id   AF-A0A7X6KWR2-F1
#
_cell.length_a   1.000
_cell.length_b   1.000
_cell.length_c   1.000
_cell.angle_alpha   90.00
_cell.angle_beta   90.00
_cell.angle_gamma   90.00
#
_symmetry.space_group_name_H-M   'P 1'
#
loop_
_entity.id
_entity.type
_entity.pdbx_description
1 polymer ?
#
loop_
_entity_poly.entity_id
_entity_poly.type
_entity_poly.pdbx_seq_one_letter_code
_entity_poly.pdbx_strand_id
1 'polypeptide(L)'
;MTAPAGQPPRRGRRAALTAVGVVAGLILGIGGAWAYWTATGTAPAPPALTSGSLDMTVNGTLAGQGGTVALGTALTLTDARPTMGDSAAVTVGNTGSTPFQVTVTPSAQGTLAPYLVSTVAYGGTVSGSGCTGGSATPAVIEPGGMLSVCVAVTVDASAPASAQGTTGSVALSVVATQVTP
;
A
#
# COMPACT_ATOMS: atom_id res chain seq x y z
N MET A 1 -69.08 53.55 38.60
CA MET A 1 -68.45 52.64 37.60
C MET A 1 -68.63 51.23 38.14
N THR A 2 -69.26 50.24 37.52
CA THR A 2 -69.86 50.05 36.19
C THR A 2 -70.83 48.85 36.32
N ALA A 3 -71.77 48.72 35.39
CA ALA A 3 -72.95 47.82 35.36
C ALA A 3 -72.66 46.29 35.28
N PRO A 4 -73.68 45.42 35.44
CA PRO A 4 -73.55 43.99 35.71
C PRO A 4 -73.98 43.04 34.56
N ALA A 5 -73.89 41.74 34.87
CA ALA A 5 -74.74 40.61 34.44
C ALA A 5 -74.23 39.66 33.34
N GLY A 6 -74.41 38.35 33.60
CA GLY A 6 -74.49 37.29 32.57
C GLY A 6 -73.86 35.95 32.97
N GLN A 7 -74.68 34.95 33.26
CA GLN A 7 -74.37 33.63 33.85
C GLN A 7 -73.47 32.65 33.05
N PRO A 8 -72.88 31.64 33.75
CA PRO A 8 -72.17 30.46 33.19
C PRO A 8 -73.15 29.23 33.19
N PRO A 9 -72.76 27.91 33.23
CA PRO A 9 -71.45 27.25 33.14
C PRO A 9 -71.43 25.90 32.33
N ARG A 10 -70.25 25.25 32.33
CA ARG A 10 -69.96 23.78 32.46
C ARG A 10 -69.39 23.00 31.27
N ARG A 11 -68.27 22.34 31.62
CA ARG A 11 -67.81 20.97 31.30
C ARG A 11 -67.41 20.70 29.85
N GLY A 12 -66.29 20.02 29.56
CA GLY A 12 -65.30 19.40 30.41
C GLY A 12 -64.41 18.45 29.61
N ARG A 13 -63.30 18.06 30.26
CA ARG A 13 -62.63 16.75 30.22
C ARG A 13 -62.18 16.13 28.88
N ARG A 14 -60.85 15.95 28.88
CA ARG A 14 -60.10 14.71 28.63
C ARG A 14 -59.75 14.35 27.18
N ALA A 15 -58.44 14.34 26.98
CA ALA A 15 -57.64 13.21 26.50
C ALA A 15 -57.70 12.84 25.02
N ALA A 16 -56.48 12.87 24.47
CA ALA A 16 -55.88 11.83 23.65
C ALA A 16 -56.13 11.83 22.14
N LEU A 17 -55.14 11.22 21.48
CA LEU A 17 -55.13 10.62 20.14
C LEU A 17 -54.78 11.59 19.00
N THR A 18 -53.55 11.55 18.50
CA THR A 18 -53.08 10.73 17.34
C THR A 18 -53.84 10.95 16.03
N ALA A 19 -53.02 11.29 15.02
CA ALA A 19 -53.06 10.83 13.62
C ALA A 19 -53.99 11.52 12.60
N VAL A 20 -53.31 12.11 11.59
CA VAL A 20 -53.47 11.92 10.13
C VAL A 20 -54.87 12.02 9.50
N GLY A 21 -54.97 12.91 8.49
CA GLY A 21 -55.97 12.92 7.41
C GLY A 21 -55.81 14.23 6.61
N VAL A 22 -55.16 14.30 5.44
CA VAL A 22 -55.43 13.74 4.09
C VAL A 22 -56.60 14.44 3.37
N VAL A 23 -56.26 15.00 2.19
CA VAL A 23 -57.05 15.46 1.02
C VAL A 23 -57.61 16.89 1.00
N ALA A 24 -57.11 17.72 0.06
CA ALA A 24 -57.93 18.29 -1.03
C ALA A 24 -57.09 19.17 -1.97
N GLY A 25 -56.61 18.58 -3.05
CA GLY A 25 -56.02 19.27 -4.20
C GLY A 25 -56.29 18.48 -5.47
N LEU A 26 -57.55 18.13 -5.70
CA LEU A 26 -58.02 17.34 -6.83
C LEU A 26 -58.48 18.29 -7.94
N ILE A 27 -57.59 18.65 -8.86
CA ILE A 27 -57.95 19.25 -10.15
C ILE A 27 -58.02 18.11 -11.17
N LEU A 28 -59.24 17.82 -11.61
CA LEU A 28 -59.56 16.92 -12.72
C LEU A 28 -59.20 17.60 -14.04
N GLY A 29 -58.42 16.95 -14.91
CA GLY A 29 -58.16 17.53 -16.23
C GLY A 29 -57.14 16.81 -17.12
N ILE A 30 -57.26 15.49 -17.27
CA ILE A 30 -57.07 14.71 -18.50
C ILE A 30 -55.96 15.22 -19.47
N GLY A 31 -54.76 14.64 -19.40
CA GLY A 31 -53.74 14.79 -20.44
C GLY A 31 -52.31 14.59 -19.99
N GLY A 32 -51.91 13.33 -19.74
CA GLY A 32 -50.51 12.90 -19.73
C GLY A 32 -49.58 13.57 -18.71
N ALA A 33 -49.62 13.16 -17.45
CA ALA A 33 -48.51 13.37 -16.53
C ALA A 33 -48.08 12.00 -15.97
N TRP A 34 -47.29 11.30 -16.76
CA TRP A 34 -46.51 10.18 -16.29
C TRP A 34 -45.66 10.67 -15.11
N ALA A 35 -45.79 10.02 -13.97
CA ALA A 35 -44.69 9.82 -13.05
C ALA A 35 -43.95 11.08 -12.58
N TYR A 36 -44.43 11.68 -11.49
CA TYR A 36 -43.61 12.40 -10.51
C TYR A 36 -42.65 11.42 -9.77
N TRP A 37 -41.99 10.50 -10.48
CA TRP A 37 -41.11 9.46 -9.91
C TRP A 37 -39.61 9.81 -10.03
N THR A 38 -39.25 11.01 -10.50
CA THR A 38 -37.85 11.45 -10.57
C THR A 38 -37.66 12.77 -9.84
N ALA A 39 -37.83 12.74 -8.52
CA ALA A 39 -37.20 13.73 -7.68
C ALA A 39 -35.68 13.48 -7.70
N THR A 40 -34.93 14.25 -8.48
CA THR A 40 -33.47 14.25 -8.45
C THR A 40 -33.01 15.13 -7.29
N GLY A 41 -32.72 14.51 -6.15
CA GLY A 41 -31.99 15.17 -5.07
C GLY A 41 -30.50 15.21 -5.42
N THR A 42 -29.90 16.39 -5.43
CA THR A 42 -28.44 16.51 -5.53
C THR A 42 -27.86 16.10 -4.18
N ALA A 43 -27.31 14.88 -4.09
CA ALA A 43 -26.51 14.50 -2.94
C ALA A 43 -25.26 15.43 -2.89
N PRO A 44 -24.83 15.89 -1.71
CA PRO A 44 -23.53 16.53 -1.57
C PRO A 44 -22.49 15.63 -2.22
N ALA A 45 -21.58 16.22 -3.03
CA ALA A 45 -20.53 15.46 -3.66
C ALA A 45 -19.82 14.61 -2.60
N PRO A 46 -19.60 13.30 -2.84
CA PRO A 46 -18.83 12.49 -1.91
C PRO A 46 -17.48 13.20 -1.68
N PRO A 47 -16.95 13.17 -0.45
CA PRO A 47 -15.62 13.73 -0.19
C PRO A 47 -14.64 13.14 -1.20
N ALA A 48 -13.77 13.99 -1.74
CA ALA A 48 -12.82 13.58 -2.76
C ALA A 48 -12.07 12.32 -2.29
N LEU A 49 -12.17 11.24 -3.07
CA LEU A 49 -11.39 10.04 -2.83
C LEU A 49 -9.92 10.41 -3.00
N THR A 50 -9.19 10.49 -1.89
CA THR A 50 -7.75 10.72 -1.91
C THR A 50 -7.08 9.36 -1.96
N SER A 51 -6.74 8.89 -3.16
CA SER A 51 -5.88 7.71 -3.32
C SER A 51 -4.44 8.10 -3.00
N GLY A 52 -3.81 7.38 -2.08
CA GLY A 52 -2.37 7.51 -1.87
C GLY A 52 -1.57 6.92 -3.04
N SER A 53 -0.35 7.41 -3.28
CA SER A 53 0.54 6.90 -4.32
C SER A 53 1.65 6.04 -3.73
N LEU A 54 2.00 4.96 -4.43
CA LEU A 54 3.15 4.13 -4.09
C LEU A 54 4.24 4.39 -5.12
N ASP A 55 5.12 5.35 -4.87
CA ASP A 55 6.22 5.69 -5.78
C ASP A 55 7.53 5.20 -5.17
N MET A 56 8.08 4.11 -5.70
CA MET A 56 9.35 3.55 -5.23
C MET A 56 10.51 4.05 -6.11
N THR A 57 11.60 4.47 -5.48
CA THR A 57 12.87 4.72 -6.16
C THR A 57 13.88 3.65 -5.81
N VAL A 58 14.72 3.26 -6.76
CA VAL A 58 15.86 2.39 -6.54
C VAL A 58 17.12 3.09 -7.05
N ASN A 59 18.12 3.23 -6.18
CA ASN A 59 19.34 4.00 -6.43
C ASN A 59 19.04 5.41 -7.00
N GLY A 60 17.99 6.06 -6.46
CA GLY A 60 17.55 7.40 -6.85
C GLY A 60 16.75 7.48 -8.16
N THR A 61 16.52 6.36 -8.86
CA THR A 61 15.71 6.33 -10.08
C THR A 61 14.30 5.84 -9.77
N LEU A 62 13.26 6.54 -10.26
CA LEU A 62 11.87 6.10 -10.09
C LEU A 62 11.68 4.74 -10.78
N ALA A 63 11.34 3.74 -9.99
CA ALA A 63 11.20 2.37 -10.43
C ALA A 63 9.75 2.01 -10.82
N GLY A 64 8.81 2.94 -10.60
CA GLY A 64 7.41 2.88 -11.02
C GLY A 64 6.42 3.12 -9.87
N GLN A 65 5.15 3.34 -10.23
CA GLN A 65 4.02 3.38 -9.29
C GLN A 65 3.67 1.95 -8.86
N GLY A 66 4.23 1.49 -7.75
CA GLY A 66 3.97 0.18 -7.16
C GLY A 66 4.34 -0.99 -8.05
N GLY A 67 5.32 -1.79 -7.64
CA GLY A 67 5.61 -2.99 -8.39
C GLY A 67 6.92 -3.67 -8.07
N THR A 68 7.11 -4.78 -8.77
CA THR A 68 8.33 -5.57 -8.80
C THR A 68 9.31 -4.95 -9.79
N VAL A 69 10.53 -4.68 -9.33
CA VAL A 69 11.60 -4.10 -10.15
C VAL A 69 12.77 -5.08 -10.16
N ALA A 70 13.13 -5.56 -11.35
CA ALA A 70 14.32 -6.37 -11.55
C ALA A 70 15.53 -5.47 -11.78
N LEU A 71 16.56 -5.58 -10.93
CA LEU A 71 17.78 -4.78 -11.01
C LEU A 71 18.87 -5.42 -11.88
N GLY A 72 18.51 -6.39 -12.70
CA GLY A 72 19.48 -7.18 -13.48
C GLY A 72 20.51 -7.86 -12.59
N THR A 73 21.68 -8.16 -13.14
CA THR A 73 22.79 -8.76 -12.41
C THR A 73 23.42 -7.75 -11.45
N ALA A 74 23.28 -7.97 -10.15
CA ALA A 74 23.83 -7.07 -9.13
C ALA A 74 25.21 -7.51 -8.64
N LEU A 75 25.49 -8.82 -8.66
CA LEU A 75 26.72 -9.41 -8.15
C LEU A 75 27.21 -10.47 -9.14
N THR A 76 28.52 -10.49 -9.40
CA THR A 76 29.15 -11.49 -10.27
C THR A 76 30.43 -11.98 -9.64
N LEU A 77 30.53 -13.30 -9.46
CA LEU A 77 31.72 -13.98 -8.96
C LEU A 77 32.42 -14.65 -10.14
N THR A 78 33.60 -14.16 -10.50
CA THR A 78 34.49 -14.77 -11.50
C THR A 78 35.56 -15.60 -10.82
N ASP A 79 36.00 -16.67 -11.47
CA ASP A 79 37.00 -17.61 -10.95
C ASP A 79 36.69 -18.11 -9.52
N ALA A 80 35.41 -18.37 -9.26
CA ALA A 80 34.93 -18.51 -7.90
C ALA A 80 35.53 -19.75 -7.22
N ARG A 81 35.76 -19.62 -5.91
CA ARG A 81 36.30 -20.68 -5.03
C ARG A 81 35.40 -20.81 -3.81
N PRO A 82 35.36 -21.97 -3.14
CA PRO A 82 34.63 -22.11 -1.89
C PRO A 82 34.96 -20.98 -0.93
N THR A 83 33.95 -20.43 -0.24
CA THR A 83 34.03 -19.29 0.68
C THR A 83 34.33 -17.92 0.07
N MET A 84 34.55 -17.82 -1.25
CA MET A 84 34.64 -16.54 -1.93
C MET A 84 33.26 -15.86 -1.94
N GLY A 85 33.23 -14.55 -1.72
CA GLY A 85 31.99 -13.79 -1.73
C GLY A 85 32.16 -12.39 -2.29
N ASP A 86 31.02 -11.75 -2.52
CA ASP A 86 30.91 -10.38 -2.98
C ASP A 86 29.66 -9.75 -2.35
N SER A 87 29.61 -8.42 -2.25
CA SER A 87 28.46 -7.73 -1.67
C SER A 87 28.23 -6.36 -2.28
N ALA A 88 26.97 -5.97 -2.35
CA ALA A 88 26.52 -4.73 -2.94
C ALA A 88 25.40 -4.12 -2.08
N ALA A 89 25.27 -2.79 -2.15
CA ALA A 89 24.17 -2.07 -1.52
C ALA A 89 23.23 -1.51 -2.58
N VAL A 90 21.94 -1.61 -2.32
CA VAL A 90 20.87 -0.98 -3.10
C VAL A 90 20.13 -0.02 -2.19
N THR A 91 19.93 1.22 -2.63
CA THR A 91 19.14 2.19 -1.87
C THR A 91 17.72 2.20 -2.40
N VAL A 92 16.73 1.95 -1.53
CA VAL A 92 15.31 2.01 -1.87
C VAL A 92 14.69 3.22 -1.17
N GLY A 93 13.95 4.04 -1.90
CA GLY A 93 13.27 5.22 -1.36
C GLY A 93 11.78 5.19 -1.64
N ASN A 94 11.00 5.82 -0.75
CA ASN A 94 9.58 6.03 -0.92
C ASN A 94 9.31 7.51 -1.25
N THR A 95 9.04 7.81 -2.51
CA THR A 95 8.65 9.15 -2.96
C THR A 95 7.13 9.32 -3.06
N GLY A 96 6.37 8.27 -2.70
CA GLY A 96 4.91 8.29 -2.70
C GLY A 96 4.34 8.89 -1.42
N SER A 97 3.04 8.71 -1.24
CA SER A 97 2.30 9.19 -0.06
C SER A 97 1.83 8.07 0.88
N THR A 98 2.10 6.80 0.55
CA THR A 98 1.74 5.66 1.40
C THR A 98 2.97 4.88 1.87
N PRO A 99 3.02 4.46 3.14
CA PRO A 99 4.07 3.56 3.60
C PRO A 99 4.02 2.23 2.84
N PHE A 100 5.19 1.67 2.53
CA PHE A 100 5.28 0.34 1.95
C PHE A 100 6.37 -0.50 2.62
N GLN A 101 6.16 -1.80 2.66
CA GLN A 101 7.18 -2.78 3.02
C GLN A 101 8.00 -3.14 1.78
N VAL A 102 9.32 -3.11 1.90
CA VAL A 102 10.23 -3.51 0.82
C VAL A 102 10.72 -4.93 1.05
N THR A 103 10.64 -5.76 0.01
CA THR A 103 11.21 -7.11 -0.02
C THR A 103 12.22 -7.19 -1.15
N VAL A 104 13.44 -7.64 -0.84
CA VAL A 104 14.50 -7.90 -1.82
C VAL A 104 14.75 -9.39 -1.91
N THR A 105 14.62 -9.93 -3.12
CA THR A 105 14.80 -11.34 -3.40
C THR A 105 15.99 -11.53 -4.34
N PRO A 106 17.10 -12.12 -3.86
CA PRO A 106 18.21 -12.52 -4.72
C PRO A 106 17.88 -13.80 -5.48
N SER A 107 18.32 -13.88 -6.74
CA SER A 107 18.17 -15.05 -7.61
C SER A 107 19.52 -15.39 -8.21
N ALA A 108 20.06 -16.54 -7.79
CA ALA A 108 21.34 -17.05 -8.27
C ALA A 108 21.22 -17.62 -9.70
N GLN A 109 22.23 -17.39 -10.52
CA GLN A 109 22.29 -17.77 -11.92
C GLN A 109 23.65 -18.36 -12.30
N GLY A 110 23.67 -19.11 -13.41
CA GLY A 110 24.88 -19.76 -13.92
C GLY A 110 25.17 -21.11 -13.26
N THR A 111 26.34 -21.67 -13.56
CA THR A 111 26.76 -23.00 -13.08
C THR A 111 27.00 -23.05 -11.58
N LEU A 112 27.33 -21.91 -10.97
CA LEU A 112 27.51 -21.78 -9.52
C LEU A 112 26.20 -21.61 -8.75
N ALA A 113 25.06 -21.39 -9.42
CA ALA A 113 23.80 -21.06 -8.75
C ALA A 113 23.41 -22.00 -7.60
N PRO A 114 23.56 -23.34 -7.69
CA PRO A 114 23.25 -24.25 -6.59
C PRO A 114 24.14 -24.09 -5.36
N TYR A 115 25.28 -23.42 -5.50
CA TYR A 115 26.31 -23.25 -4.48
C TYR A 115 26.43 -21.78 -4.01
N LEU A 116 25.59 -20.87 -4.51
CA LEU A 116 25.58 -19.49 -4.07
C LEU A 116 24.60 -19.31 -2.91
N VAL A 117 25.11 -18.90 -1.76
CA VAL A 117 24.33 -18.52 -0.59
C VAL A 117 24.24 -17.00 -0.57
N SER A 118 23.02 -16.47 -0.65
CA SER A 118 22.78 -15.03 -0.59
C SER A 118 22.18 -14.63 0.75
N THR A 119 22.57 -13.46 1.24
CA THR A 119 22.04 -12.84 2.46
C THR A 119 21.59 -11.41 2.14
N VAL A 120 20.51 -10.98 2.79
CA VAL A 120 19.94 -9.64 2.62
C VAL A 120 19.85 -8.99 4.00
N ALA A 121 20.37 -7.78 4.12
CA ALA A 121 20.37 -6.99 5.35
C ALA A 121 19.74 -5.61 5.09
N TYR A 122 18.49 -5.44 5.51
CA TYR A 122 17.75 -4.19 5.48
C TYR A 122 18.31 -3.21 6.52
N GLY A 123 18.71 -2.02 6.09
CA GLY A 123 19.44 -1.05 6.91
C GLY A 123 20.92 -1.43 7.13
N GLY A 124 21.41 -2.47 6.45
CA GLY A 124 22.80 -2.92 6.53
C GLY A 124 23.72 -2.12 5.60
N THR A 125 25.02 -2.24 5.83
CA THR A 125 26.08 -1.64 5.00
C THR A 125 27.04 -2.69 4.49
N VAL A 126 27.59 -2.46 3.29
CA VAL A 126 28.61 -3.32 2.69
C VAL A 126 29.92 -3.18 3.47
N SER A 127 30.54 -4.30 3.82
CA SER A 127 31.86 -4.37 4.46
C SER A 127 32.64 -5.56 3.91
N GLY A 128 33.57 -5.29 2.99
CA GLY A 128 34.30 -6.34 2.28
C GLY A 128 33.35 -7.16 1.40
N SER A 129 33.32 -8.47 1.59
CA SER A 129 32.45 -9.41 0.87
C SER A 129 31.14 -9.72 1.58
N GLY A 130 30.79 -8.96 2.62
CA GLY A 130 29.64 -9.22 3.48
C GLY A 130 28.87 -7.97 3.87
N CYS A 131 27.77 -8.18 4.58
CA CYS A 131 26.95 -7.13 5.16
C CYS A 131 27.22 -6.98 6.66
N THR A 132 27.23 -5.74 7.15
CA THR A 132 27.31 -5.42 8.58
C THR A 132 26.12 -4.57 9.02
N GLY A 133 25.61 -4.85 10.22
CA GLY A 133 24.39 -4.23 10.74
C GLY A 133 23.12 -4.66 9.99
N GLY A 134 22.04 -3.90 10.20
CA GLY A 134 20.75 -4.16 9.57
C GLY A 134 19.99 -5.35 10.17
N SER A 135 18.93 -5.75 9.46
CA SER A 135 18.03 -6.85 9.83
C SER A 135 17.76 -7.74 8.61
N ALA A 136 17.51 -9.03 8.83
CA ALA A 136 17.01 -9.93 7.79
C ALA A 136 15.51 -9.75 7.50
N THR A 137 14.81 -9.02 8.38
CA THR A 137 13.37 -8.77 8.26
C THR A 137 13.11 -7.61 7.30
N PRO A 138 12.22 -7.78 6.31
CA PRO A 138 11.72 -6.69 5.47
C PRO A 138 11.33 -5.46 6.29
N ALA A 139 11.74 -4.28 5.83
CA ALA A 139 11.48 -3.03 6.52
C ALA A 139 10.37 -2.24 5.85
N VAL A 140 9.66 -1.46 6.65
CA VAL A 140 8.70 -0.45 6.17
C VAL A 140 9.44 0.85 5.89
N ILE A 141 9.16 1.46 4.75
CA ILE A 141 9.68 2.77 4.37
C ILE A 141 8.52 3.76 4.38
N GLU A 142 8.57 4.69 5.33
CA GLU A 142 7.63 5.81 5.42
C GLU A 142 7.76 6.75 4.21
N PRO A 143 6.71 7.50 3.84
CA PRO A 143 6.79 8.54 2.82
C PRO A 143 7.97 9.50 3.04
N GLY A 144 8.78 9.72 1.99
CA GLY A 144 10.01 10.50 2.04
C GLY A 144 11.22 9.76 2.64
N GLY A 145 11.03 8.55 3.15
CA GLY A 145 12.07 7.71 3.73
C GLY A 145 12.97 7.04 2.68
N MET A 146 14.18 6.70 3.09
CA MET A 146 15.12 5.90 2.32
C MET A 146 15.70 4.80 3.20
N LEU A 147 16.02 3.66 2.58
CA LEU A 147 16.60 2.50 3.22
C LEU A 147 17.72 1.94 2.36
N SER A 148 18.90 1.75 2.94
CA SER A 148 19.96 0.96 2.30
C SER A 148 19.70 -0.52 2.56
N VAL A 149 19.76 -1.34 1.51
CA VAL A 149 19.66 -2.79 1.59
C VAL A 149 20.98 -3.37 1.12
N CYS A 150 21.72 -3.99 2.02
CA CYS A 150 22.93 -4.72 1.67
C CYS A 150 22.57 -6.14 1.25
N VAL A 151 23.14 -6.60 0.15
CA VAL A 151 23.04 -7.98 -0.32
C VAL A 151 24.45 -8.53 -0.45
N ALA A 152 24.72 -9.66 0.19
CA ALA A 152 25.98 -10.37 0.06
C ALA A 152 25.73 -11.77 -0.49
N VAL A 153 26.65 -12.24 -1.31
CA VAL A 153 26.68 -13.59 -1.85
C VAL A 153 27.98 -14.26 -1.45
N THR A 154 27.94 -15.55 -1.15
CA THR A 154 29.13 -16.36 -0.88
C THR A 154 28.98 -17.72 -1.53
N VAL A 155 30.07 -18.27 -2.06
CA VAL A 155 30.12 -19.65 -2.53
C VAL A 155 30.18 -20.57 -1.31
N ASP A 156 29.25 -21.51 -1.22
CA ASP A 156 29.19 -22.48 -0.15
C ASP A 156 30.51 -23.27 -0.03
N ALA A 157 30.94 -23.55 1.21
CA ALA A 157 32.17 -24.28 1.47
C ALA A 157 32.14 -25.73 0.93
N SER A 158 30.96 -26.29 0.72
CA SER A 158 30.73 -27.62 0.15
C SER A 158 30.73 -27.66 -1.38
N ALA A 159 30.94 -26.51 -2.05
CA ALA A 159 31.00 -26.47 -3.51
C ALA A 159 32.09 -27.43 -4.04
N PRO A 160 31.76 -28.33 -4.99
CA PRO A 160 32.70 -29.31 -5.49
C PRO A 160 33.81 -28.63 -6.29
N ALA A 161 34.97 -29.29 -6.40
CA ALA A 161 36.10 -28.79 -7.20
C ALA A 161 35.73 -28.58 -8.68
N SER A 162 34.72 -29.28 -9.20
CA SER A 162 34.19 -29.08 -10.55
C SER A 162 33.51 -27.73 -10.76
N ALA A 163 33.10 -27.05 -9.69
CA ALA A 163 32.54 -25.69 -9.74
C ALA A 163 33.62 -24.60 -9.62
N GLN A 164 34.84 -24.97 -9.24
CA GLN A 164 35.95 -24.03 -9.07
C GLN A 164 36.35 -23.39 -10.41
N GLY A 165 36.62 -22.09 -10.40
CA GLY A 165 37.03 -21.36 -11.61
C GLY A 165 35.87 -21.03 -12.55
N THR A 166 34.64 -21.38 -12.19
CA THR A 166 33.45 -21.01 -12.97
C THR A 166 32.91 -19.65 -12.55
N THR A 167 31.98 -19.12 -13.34
CA THR A 167 31.34 -17.82 -13.08
C THR A 167 29.90 -18.02 -12.60
N GLY A 168 29.52 -17.28 -11.56
CA GLY A 168 28.18 -17.24 -11.00
C GLY A 168 27.72 -15.81 -10.86
N SER A 169 26.42 -15.58 -10.97
CA SER A 169 25.86 -14.25 -10.81
C SER A 169 24.58 -14.27 -9.98
N VAL A 170 24.24 -13.14 -9.37
CA VAL A 170 23.01 -12.96 -8.62
C VAL A 170 22.27 -11.75 -9.17
N ALA A 171 21.03 -11.96 -9.58
CA ALA A 171 20.11 -10.88 -9.92
C ALA A 171 19.22 -10.55 -8.72
N LEU A 172 18.80 -9.28 -8.63
CA LEU A 172 17.92 -8.84 -7.55
C LEU A 172 16.55 -8.46 -8.10
N SER A 173 15.51 -8.87 -7.37
CA SER A 173 14.14 -8.39 -7.53
C SER A 173 13.75 -7.62 -6.28
N VAL A 174 13.26 -6.40 -6.45
CA VAL A 174 12.76 -5.55 -5.37
C VAL A 174 11.26 -5.40 -5.51
N VAL A 175 10.52 -5.72 -4.46
CA VAL A 175 9.05 -5.63 -4.43
C VAL A 175 8.66 -4.67 -3.32
N ALA A 176 7.89 -3.64 -3.66
CA ALA A 176 7.22 -2.78 -2.69
C ALA A 176 5.76 -3.21 -2.55
N THR A 177 5.31 -3.46 -1.32
CA THR A 177 3.92 -3.77 -1.00
C THR A 177 3.39 -2.74 -0.03
N GLN A 178 2.26 -2.11 -0.37
CA GLN A 178 1.63 -1.12 0.49
C GLN A 178 1.31 -1.74 1.86
N VAL A 179 1.63 -1.01 2.93
CA VAL A 179 1.15 -1.39 4.26
C VAL A 179 -0.29 -0.88 4.36
N THR A 180 -1.23 -1.79 4.62
CA THR A 180 -2.64 -1.42 4.80
C THR A 180 -2.75 -0.43 5.97
N PRO A 181 -3.43 0.71 5.80
CA PRO A 181 -3.63 1.67 6.87
C PRO A 181 -4.49 1.13 8.01
#